data_AF-A0A1T0CV99-F1
#
_entry.id   AF-A0A1T0CV99-F1
#
_cell.length_a   1.000
_cell.length_b   1.000
_cell.length_c   1.000
_cell.angle_alpha   90.00
_cell.angle_beta   90.00
_cell.angle_gamma   90.00
#
_symmetry.space_group_name_H-M   'P 1'
#
loop_
_entity.id
_entity.type
_entity.pdbx_description
1 polymer ?
#
loop_
_entity_poly.entity_id
_entity_poly.type
_entity_poly.pdbx_seq_one_letter_code
_entity_poly.pdbx_strand_id
1 'polypeptide(L)'
;MLKKLSLITAIALLTACQSTPPKPEPLYVPNIALQPAKVLEILPNRSVCDSSSPMQCLLVKVDGTSDSEIFGIGFNDIKGFEPKVGVRYKIRASQEIDQNTGKPTGYWQLDEILSQHISR
;
A
#
# COMPACT_ATOMS: atom_id res chain seq x y z
N MET A 1 6.28 31.66 -79.22
CA MET A 1 6.32 31.55 -77.74
C MET A 1 6.26 30.09 -77.36
N LEU A 2 7.38 29.48 -76.93
CA LEU A 2 7.46 28.06 -76.59
C LEU A 2 7.90 27.94 -75.12
N LYS A 3 6.94 27.59 -74.26
CA LYS A 3 7.11 27.54 -72.80
C LYS A 3 7.59 26.13 -72.43
N LYS A 4 8.89 25.94 -72.19
CA LYS A 4 9.44 24.69 -71.63
C LYS A 4 9.37 24.76 -70.11
N LEU A 5 8.42 24.04 -69.52
CA LEU A 5 8.33 23.85 -68.08
C LEU A 5 9.20 22.64 -67.72
N SER A 6 10.36 22.89 -67.12
CA SER A 6 11.26 21.86 -66.61
C SER A 6 10.72 21.33 -65.28
N LEU A 7 10.35 20.05 -65.25
CA LEU A 7 9.82 19.37 -64.07
C LEU A 7 11.00 18.74 -63.30
N ILE A 8 11.38 19.36 -62.17
CA ILE A 8 12.45 18.85 -61.30
C ILE A 8 11.87 17.78 -60.38
N THR A 9 12.45 16.58 -60.45
CA THR A 9 12.07 15.38 -59.70
C THR A 9 12.78 15.33 -58.34
N ALA A 10 12.10 14.67 -57.39
CA ALA A 10 12.26 14.66 -55.95
C ALA A 10 13.58 14.11 -55.37
N ILE A 11 13.91 14.54 -54.15
CA ILE A 11 14.55 13.71 -53.12
C ILE A 11 13.88 14.01 -51.77
N ALA A 12 12.92 13.17 -51.38
CA ALA A 12 12.39 13.14 -50.03
C ALA A 12 13.38 12.37 -49.15
N LEU A 13 14.15 13.08 -48.32
CA LEU A 13 14.99 12.47 -47.29
C LEU A 13 14.08 11.90 -46.19
N LEU A 14 13.82 10.59 -46.24
CA LEU A 14 13.21 9.86 -45.14
C LEU A 14 14.23 9.75 -44.00
N THR A 15 14.22 10.73 -43.09
CA THR A 15 14.88 10.59 -41.79
C THR A 15 14.13 9.53 -40.98
N ALA A 16 14.65 8.30 -40.95
CA ALA A 16 14.16 7.28 -40.04
C ALA A 16 14.51 7.69 -38.60
N CYS A 17 13.49 8.07 -37.81
CA CYS A 17 13.64 8.28 -36.37
C CYS A 17 13.98 6.95 -35.69
N GLN A 18 15.25 6.70 -35.40
CA GLN A 18 15.64 5.63 -34.47
C GLN A 18 15.36 6.11 -33.05
N SER A 19 14.13 5.94 -32.58
CA SER A 19 13.83 6.10 -31.15
C SER A 19 14.43 4.91 -30.40
N THR A 20 15.48 5.13 -29.62
CA THR A 20 15.97 4.13 -28.67
C THR A 20 14.84 3.79 -27.69
N PRO A 21 14.58 2.50 -27.41
CA PRO A 21 13.56 2.12 -26.44
C PRO A 21 13.91 2.72 -25.07
N PRO A 22 12.90 3.19 -24.31
CA PRO A 22 13.13 3.74 -22.98
C PRO A 22 13.79 2.66 -22.10
N LYS A 23 14.86 3.05 -21.39
CA LYS A 23 15.51 2.19 -20.41
C LYS A 23 14.47 1.78 -19.36
N PRO A 24 14.27 0.48 -19.08
CA PRO A 24 13.35 0.04 -18.03
C PRO A 24 13.71 0.71 -16.71
N GLU A 25 12.71 1.21 -16.00
CA GLU A 25 12.90 1.74 -14.66
C GLU A 25 13.40 0.60 -13.74
N PRO A 26 14.40 0.86 -12.87
CA PRO A 26 14.84 -0.13 -11.90
C PRO A 26 13.65 -0.58 -11.04
N LEU A 27 13.52 -1.89 -10.85
CA LEU A 27 12.50 -2.43 -9.94
C LEU A 27 12.79 -1.93 -8.53
N TYR A 28 11.77 -1.38 -7.89
CA TYR A 28 11.83 -1.00 -6.50
C TYR A 28 11.91 -2.24 -5.61
N VAL A 29 12.94 -2.32 -4.76
CA VAL A 29 13.10 -3.38 -3.76
C VAL A 29 12.95 -2.74 -2.37
N PRO A 30 11.89 -3.06 -1.62
CA PRO A 30 11.67 -2.48 -0.30
C PRO A 30 12.68 -3.02 0.72
N ASN A 31 13.04 -2.19 1.71
CA ASN A 31 13.87 -2.61 2.84
C ASN A 31 13.01 -2.60 4.12
N ILE A 32 12.46 -3.74 4.51
CA ILE A 32 11.45 -3.82 5.56
C ILE A 32 12.08 -3.96 6.94
N ALA A 33 11.63 -3.14 7.89
CA ALA A 33 11.98 -3.25 9.30
C ALA A 33 10.74 -3.12 10.20
N LEU A 34 10.84 -3.69 11.41
CA LEU A 34 9.82 -3.56 12.45
C LEU A 34 10.10 -2.35 13.34
N GLN A 35 9.07 -1.53 13.53
CA GLN A 35 9.08 -0.48 14.55
C GLN A 35 8.92 -1.05 15.96
N PRO A 36 9.30 -0.30 17.01
CA PRO A 36 9.01 -0.69 18.38
C PRO A 36 7.52 -0.99 18.57
N ALA A 37 7.25 -2.09 19.28
CA ALA A 37 5.91 -2.59 19.48
C ALA A 37 5.01 -1.58 20.20
N LYS A 38 3.74 -1.55 19.79
CA LYS A 38 2.68 -0.76 20.43
C LYS A 38 1.59 -1.70 20.93
N VAL A 39 0.91 -1.26 21.99
CA VAL A 39 -0.32 -1.93 22.42
C VAL A 39 -1.48 -1.36 21.62
N LEU A 40 -2.18 -2.23 20.91
CA LEU A 40 -3.32 -1.90 20.07
C LEU A 40 -4.59 -2.49 20.69
N GLU A 41 -5.66 -1.71 20.65
CA GLU A 41 -7.01 -2.17 20.92
C GLU A 41 -7.74 -2.42 19.59
N ILE A 42 -8.13 -3.67 19.35
CA ILE A 42 -8.86 -4.10 18.15
C ILE A 42 -10.33 -4.24 18.52
N LEU A 43 -11.17 -3.43 17.89
CA LEU A 43 -12.60 -3.38 18.14
C LEU A 43 -13.31 -4.62 17.55
N PRO A 44 -14.46 -5.01 18.12
CA PRO A 44 -15.18 -6.23 17.69
C PRO A 44 -15.82 -6.10 16.30
N ASN A 45 -15.99 -4.88 15.81
CA ASN A 45 -16.61 -4.56 14.53
C ASN A 45 -15.56 -4.34 13.45
N ARG A 46 -15.96 -4.58 12.20
CA ARG A 46 -15.15 -4.34 11.01
C ARG A 46 -15.79 -3.23 10.18
N SER A 47 -14.99 -2.58 9.35
CA SER A 47 -15.46 -1.63 8.35
C SER A 47 -14.93 -2.00 6.97
N VAL A 48 -15.49 -1.37 5.95
CA VAL A 48 -14.83 -1.38 4.63
C VAL A 48 -13.55 -0.56 4.74
N CYS A 49 -12.46 -1.06 4.16
CA CYS A 49 -11.21 -0.30 4.05
C CYS A 49 -11.35 0.84 3.04
N ASP A 50 -10.63 1.93 3.24
CA ASP A 50 -10.49 2.98 2.22
C ASP A 50 -9.55 2.50 1.10
N SER A 51 -10.08 1.65 0.22
CA SER A 51 -9.35 1.10 -0.91
C SER A 51 -10.28 0.96 -2.12
N SER A 52 -9.70 0.91 -3.32
CA SER A 52 -10.45 0.67 -4.56
C SER A 52 -11.03 -0.75 -4.66
N SER A 53 -10.66 -1.65 -3.74
CA SER A 53 -11.14 -3.02 -3.68
C SER A 53 -12.02 -3.25 -2.45
N PRO A 54 -12.97 -4.20 -2.47
CA PRO A 54 -13.93 -4.43 -1.39
C PRO A 54 -13.30 -5.20 -0.22
N MET A 55 -12.23 -4.64 0.37
CA MET A 55 -11.53 -5.21 1.52
C MET A 55 -12.21 -4.83 2.83
N GLN A 56 -12.14 -5.74 3.80
CA GLN A 56 -12.57 -5.50 5.17
C GLN A 56 -11.38 -5.10 6.03
N CYS A 57 -11.59 -4.14 6.93
CA CYS A 57 -10.62 -3.62 7.86
C CYS A 57 -11.05 -3.91 9.30
N LEU A 58 -10.06 -4.24 10.12
CA LEU A 58 -10.15 -4.14 11.57
C LEU A 58 -10.18 -2.66 11.95
N LEU A 59 -11.06 -2.30 12.87
CA LEU A 59 -11.03 -1.00 13.51
C LEU A 59 -10.11 -1.06 14.72
N VAL A 60 -9.07 -0.24 14.73
CA VAL A 60 -7.97 -0.31 15.68
C VAL A 60 -7.66 1.07 16.24
N LYS A 61 -7.26 1.12 17.51
CA LYS A 61 -6.63 2.32 18.09
C LYS A 61 -5.44 1.92 18.95
N VAL A 62 -4.56 2.86 19.24
CA VAL A 62 -3.50 2.64 20.23
C VAL A 62 -4.14 2.63 21.62
N ASP A 63 -3.69 1.73 22.48
CA ASP A 63 -4.23 1.62 23.83
C ASP A 63 -4.06 2.95 24.60
N GLY A 64 -5.14 3.39 25.25
CA GLY A 64 -5.18 4.66 25.97
C GLY A 64 -5.44 5.90 25.09
N THR A 65 -5.65 5.77 23.79
CA THR A 65 -6.04 6.90 22.92
C THR A 65 -7.55 7.03 22.76
N SER A 66 -7.97 8.21 22.27
CA SER A 66 -9.38 8.55 22.03
C SER A 66 -9.99 7.69 20.92
N ASP A 67 -11.30 7.49 20.96
CA ASP A 67 -12.04 6.82 19.87
C ASP A 67 -12.02 7.65 18.56
N SER A 68 -11.70 8.94 18.63
CA SER A 68 -11.46 9.76 17.43
C SER A 68 -10.18 9.37 16.67
N GLU A 69 -9.30 8.56 17.27
CA GLU A 69 -8.04 8.11 16.68
C GLU A 69 -8.12 6.66 16.15
N ILE A 70 -9.34 6.15 15.96
CA ILE A 70 -9.54 4.84 15.34
C ILE A 70 -9.09 4.89 13.87
N PHE A 71 -8.30 3.90 13.47
CA PHE A 71 -7.85 3.69 12.11
C PHE A 71 -8.10 2.25 11.64
N GLY A 72 -8.05 2.05 10.32
CA GLY A 72 -8.22 0.74 9.70
C GLY A 72 -6.89 0.01 9.52
N ILE A 73 -6.88 -1.29 9.84
CA ILE A 73 -5.84 -2.24 9.39
C ILE A 73 -6.55 -3.31 8.56
N GLY A 74 -6.04 -3.70 7.40
CA GLY A 74 -6.68 -4.75 6.61
C GLY A 74 -6.83 -6.04 7.40
N PHE A 75 -7.92 -6.78 7.13
CA PHE A 75 -8.34 -7.89 7.97
C PHE A 75 -7.27 -8.98 8.21
N ASN A 76 -6.35 -9.15 7.25
CA ASN A 76 -5.27 -10.14 7.29
C ASN A 76 -3.87 -9.50 7.36
N ASP A 77 -3.77 -8.19 7.64
CA ASP A 77 -2.51 -7.45 7.54
C ASP A 77 -1.69 -7.49 8.84
N ILE A 78 -2.20 -8.16 9.88
CA ILE A 78 -1.46 -8.45 11.12
C ILE A 78 -0.97 -9.92 11.06
N LYS A 79 0.30 -10.11 10.74
CA LYS A 79 0.93 -11.44 10.67
C LYS A 79 0.87 -12.14 12.02
N GLY A 80 0.42 -13.40 12.02
CA GLY A 80 0.29 -14.22 13.23
C GLY A 80 -0.98 -13.96 14.05
N PHE A 81 -1.90 -13.11 13.58
CA PHE A 81 -3.13 -12.76 14.28
C PHE A 81 -4.37 -13.16 13.48
N GLU A 82 -5.28 -13.90 14.11
CA GLU A 82 -6.55 -14.36 13.52
C GLU A 82 -7.76 -13.79 14.29
N PRO A 83 -8.24 -12.58 13.94
CA PRO A 83 -9.31 -11.92 14.65
C PRO A 83 -10.69 -12.55 14.41
N LYS A 84 -11.47 -12.74 15.47
CA LYS A 84 -12.87 -13.19 15.38
C LYS A 84 -13.83 -12.01 15.40
N VAL A 85 -14.87 -12.06 14.58
CA VAL A 85 -15.97 -11.07 14.60
C VAL A 85 -16.61 -11.07 15.99
N GLY A 86 -16.95 -9.88 16.51
CA GLY A 86 -17.61 -9.75 17.81
C GLY A 86 -16.66 -9.89 19.00
N VAL A 87 -15.36 -10.11 18.77
CA VAL A 87 -14.36 -10.21 19.83
C VAL A 87 -13.49 -8.97 19.81
N ARG A 88 -13.37 -8.33 20.97
CA ARG A 88 -12.41 -7.27 21.19
C ARG A 88 -11.09 -7.87 21.66
N TYR A 89 -9.99 -7.30 21.18
CA TYR A 89 -8.65 -7.72 21.58
C TYR A 89 -7.84 -6.53 22.06
N LYS A 90 -6.92 -6.79 23.00
CA LYS A 90 -5.76 -5.94 23.24
C LYS A 90 -4.51 -6.76 22.87
N ILE A 91 -3.74 -6.28 21.91
CA ILE A 91 -2.55 -6.98 21.40
C ILE A 91 -1.32 -6.08 21.49
N ARG A 92 -0.14 -6.69 21.58
CA ARG A 92 1.13 -6.02 21.31
C ARG A 92 1.55 -6.38 19.89
N ALA A 93 1.80 -5.37 19.07
CA ALA A 93 2.18 -5.57 17.68
C ALA A 93 3.17 -4.50 17.20
N SER A 94 4.02 -4.91 16.26
CA SER A 94 5.06 -4.09 15.65
C SER A 94 4.68 -3.74 14.21
N GLN A 95 4.75 -2.46 13.85
CA GLN A 95 4.42 -2.00 12.49
C GLN A 95 5.59 -2.24 11.54
N GLU A 96 5.31 -2.73 10.35
CA GLU A 96 6.30 -2.80 9.27
C GLU A 96 6.44 -1.45 8.58
N ILE A 97 7.69 -1.00 8.48
CA ILE A 97 8.07 0.19 7.73
C ILE A 97 9.05 -0.19 6.64
N ASP A 98 9.00 0.55 5.53
CA ASP A 98 10.05 0.51 4.53
C ASP A 98 11.12 1.55 4.87
N GLN A 99 12.30 1.10 5.26
CA GLN A 99 13.43 1.96 5.64
C GLN A 99 13.91 2.85 4.49
N ASN A 100 13.67 2.46 3.23
CA ASN A 100 14.06 3.29 2.08
C ASN A 100 13.20 4.56 1.98
N THR A 101 11.94 4.51 2.43
CA THR A 101 11.00 5.65 2.33
C THR A 101 10.57 6.21 3.69
N GLY A 102 10.83 5.50 4.78
CA GLY A 102 10.33 5.81 6.12
C GLY A 102 8.81 5.65 6.27
N LYS A 103 8.13 5.01 5.32
CA LYS A 103 6.67 4.90 5.32
C LYS A 103 6.20 3.53 5.82
N PRO A 104 5.02 3.45 6.46
CA PRO A 104 4.38 2.18 6.75
C PRO A 104 4.09 1.37 5.49
N THR A 105 4.25 0.05 5.57
CA THR A 105 3.87 -0.86 4.48
C THR A 105 2.38 -1.22 4.51
N GLY A 106 1.71 -0.95 5.63
CA GLY A 106 0.34 -1.41 5.93
C GLY A 106 0.31 -2.69 6.75
N TYR A 107 1.39 -3.46 6.77
CA TYR A 107 1.49 -4.71 7.53
C TYR A 107 1.98 -4.50 8.96
N TRP A 108 1.59 -5.42 9.82
CA TRP A 108 1.99 -5.52 11.22
C TRP A 108 2.39 -6.94 11.56
N GLN A 109 3.17 -7.10 12.61
CA GLN A 109 3.51 -8.39 13.18
C GLN A 109 2.99 -8.47 14.62
N LEU A 110 2.27 -9.54 14.93
CA LEU A 110 1.84 -9.84 16.28
C LEU A 110 3.05 -10.26 17.13
N ASP A 111 3.19 -9.63 18.28
CA ASP A 111 4.13 -10.06 19.31
C ASP A 111 3.40 -10.89 20.38
N GLU A 112 2.25 -10.39 20.86
CA GLU A 112 1.51 -11.02 21.95
C GLU A 112 0.03 -10.62 21.96
N ILE A 113 -0.87 -11.55 22.32
CA ILE A 113 -2.26 -11.22 22.68
C ILE A 113 -2.33 -11.01 24.19
N LEU A 114 -2.62 -9.78 24.61
CA LEU A 114 -2.65 -9.40 26.04
C LEU A 114 -4.01 -9.72 26.66
N SER A 115 -5.10 -9.52 25.93
CA SER A 115 -6.44 -9.89 26.37
C SER A 115 -7.42 -10.03 25.20
N GLN A 116 -8.51 -10.76 25.45
CA GLN A 116 -9.64 -10.86 24.54
C GLN A 116 -10.95 -10.97 25.31
N HIS A 117 -12.02 -10.39 24.77
CA HIS A 117 -13.37 -10.50 25.32
C HIS A 117 -14.43 -10.45 24.24
N ILE A 118 -15.43 -11.31 24.39
CA ILE A 118 -16.61 -11.32 23.52
C ILE A 118 -17.43 -10.08 23.86
N SER A 119 -17.66 -9.21 22.89
CA SER A 119 -18.60 -8.10 23.01
C SER A 119 -20.00 -8.67 22.77
N ARG A 120 -20.82 -8.67 23.83
CA ARG A 120 -22.24 -9.02 23.76
C ARG A 120 -23.05 -7.85 23.21
#